data_AF-A0A349WF37-F1
#
_entry.id   AF-A0A349WF37-F1
#
_cell.length_a   1.000
_cell.length_b   1.000
_cell.length_c   1.000
_cell.angle_alpha   90.00
_cell.angle_beta   90.00
_cell.angle_gamma   90.00
#
_symmetry.space_group_name_H-M   'P 1'
#
loop_
_entity.id
_entity.type
_entity.pdbx_description
1 polymer ?
#
loop_
_entity_poly.entity_id
_entity_poly.type
_entity_poly.pdbx_seq_one_letter_code
_entity_poly.pdbx_strand_id
1 'polypeptide(L)' 'MMGSSNGETGWSQDESHHQVTFSNGFLMRKYEVTQAQFENIMGTNTSASKGVHIATEMVI' A
#
# COMPACT_ATOMS: atom_id res chain seq x y z
N MET A 1 -11.25 -8.24 11.93
CA MET A 1 -11.02 -9.43 11.08
C MET A 1 -10.34 -8.97 9.80
N MET A 2 -9.39 -9.73 9.28
CA MET A 2 -8.70 -9.47 8.02
C MET A 2 -8.68 -10.73 7.16
N GLY A 3 -8.61 -10.58 5.83
CA GLY A 3 -8.79 -11.65 4.87
C GLY A 3 -10.24 -11.82 4.39
N SER A 4 -10.43 -12.60 3.34
CA SER A 4 -11.69 -12.91 2.65
C SER A 4 -12.13 -14.35 2.90
N SER A 5 -13.42 -14.61 2.76
CA SER A 5 -13.99 -15.96 2.95
C SER A 5 -13.80 -16.80 1.69
N ASN A 6 -13.57 -18.11 1.86
CA ASN A 6 -13.47 -19.02 0.73
C ASN A 6 -14.75 -18.96 -0.13
N GLY A 7 -14.58 -18.72 -1.43
CA GLY A 7 -15.69 -18.67 -2.40
C GLY A 7 -16.12 -17.27 -2.83
N GLU A 8 -15.50 -16.21 -2.32
CA GLU A 8 -15.67 -14.86 -2.88
C GLU A 8 -15.01 -14.78 -4.27
N THR A 9 -15.63 -14.03 -5.20
CA THR A 9 -15.07 -13.86 -6.55
C THR A 9 -13.77 -13.05 -6.46
N GLY A 10 -12.67 -13.59 -6.99
CA GLY A 10 -11.34 -12.98 -6.88
C GLY A 10 -10.55 -13.42 -5.65
N TRP A 11 -11.08 -14.35 -4.84
CA TRP A 11 -10.37 -14.91 -3.69
C TRP A 11 -9.08 -15.64 -4.10
N SER A 12 -8.00 -15.35 -3.39
CA SER A 12 -6.73 -16.08 -3.48
C SER A 12 -6.40 -16.83 -2.18
N GLN A 13 -5.55 -17.86 -2.28
CA GLN A 13 -5.19 -18.72 -1.14
C GLN A 13 -4.56 -17.96 0.03
N ASP A 14 -3.86 -16.86 -0.25
CA ASP A 14 -3.17 -16.04 0.75
C ASP A 14 -4.10 -15.08 1.52
N GLU A 15 -5.40 -15.09 1.23
CA GLU A 15 -6.37 -14.16 1.84
C GLU A 15 -7.18 -14.77 2.98
N SER A 16 -6.71 -15.88 3.58
CA SER A 16 -7.45 -16.58 4.65
C SER A 16 -7.87 -15.67 5.82
N HIS A 17 -9.13 -15.81 6.24
CA HIS A 17 -9.75 -14.96 7.24
C HIS A 17 -9.21 -15.23 8.66
N HIS A 18 -8.79 -14.19 9.38
CA HIS A 18 -8.23 -14.30 10.74
C HIS A 18 -8.48 -13.04 11.60
N GLN A 19 -8.37 -13.21 12.92
CA GLN A 19 -8.49 -12.10 13.87
C GLN A 19 -7.16 -11.36 14.00
N VAL A 20 -7.23 -10.03 13.94
CA VAL A 20 -6.08 -9.12 14.13
C VAL A 20 -6.36 -8.27 15.36
N THR A 21 -5.36 -8.15 16.23
CA THR A 21 -5.41 -7.33 17.45
C THR A 21 -4.26 -6.32 17.43
N PHE A 22 -4.58 -5.04 17.58
CA PHE A 22 -3.59 -3.99 17.81
C PHE A 22 -3.51 -3.68 19.30
N SER A 23 -2.36 -3.92 19.92
CA SER A 23 -2.16 -3.65 21.35
C SER A 23 -1.96 -2.16 21.66
N ASN A 24 -1.65 -1.35 20.64
CA ASN A 24 -1.36 0.07 20.77
C ASN A 24 -1.97 0.86 19.60
N GLY A 25 -2.17 2.16 19.80
CA GLY A 25 -2.50 3.09 18.73
C GLY A 25 -1.30 3.33 17.79
N PHE A 26 -1.58 3.57 16.52
CA PHE A 26 -0.60 3.94 15.50
C PHE A 26 -1.22 4.96 14.53
N LEU A 27 -0.37 5.63 13.77
CA LEU A 27 -0.80 6.59 12.74
C LEU A 27 -0.66 5.96 11.36
N MET A 28 -1.64 6.22 10.50
CA MET A 28 -1.55 5.93 9.07
C MET A 28 -1.76 7.21 8.28
N ARG A 29 -1.01 7.35 7.19
CA ARG A 29 -1.22 8.47 6.28
C ARG A 29 -2.54 8.27 5.54
N LYS A 30 -3.25 9.37 5.32
CA LYS A 30 -4.51 9.40 4.56
C LYS A 30 -4.33 9.08 3.07
N TYR A 31 -3.13 9.32 2.55
CA TYR A 31 -2.81 9.21 1.14
C TYR A 31 -1.55 8.39 0.97
N GLU A 32 -1.47 7.70 -0.17
CA GLU A 32 -0.26 7.04 -0.62
C GLU A 32 0.89 8.04 -0.79
N VAL A 33 2.12 7.53 -0.74
CA VAL A 33 3.31 8.34 -1.00
C VAL A 33 3.29 8.75 -2.46
N THR A 34 3.38 10.05 -2.72
CA THR A 34 3.42 10.54 -4.10
C THR A 34 4.83 10.46 -4.65
N GLN A 35 4.94 10.39 -5.97
CA GLN A 35 6.23 10.40 -6.66
C GLN A 35 7.12 11.59 -6.28
N ALA A 36 6.55 12.78 -6.11
CA ALA A 36 7.32 13.95 -5.68
C ALA A 36 7.81 13.82 -4.23
N GLN A 37 7.03 13.23 -3.33
CA GLN A 37 7.48 12.98 -1.97
C GLN A 37 8.60 11.93 -1.92
N PHE A 38 8.50 10.91 -2.76
CA PHE A 38 9.53 9.89 -2.89
C PHE A 38 10.83 10.48 -3.47
N GLU A 39 10.73 11.22 -4.58
CA GLU A 39 11.88 11.85 -5.25
C GLU A 39 12.58 12.88 -4.36
N ASN A 40 11.82 13.63 -3.56
CA ASN A 40 12.40 14.58 -2.60
C ASN A 40 13.30 13.91 -1.55
N ILE A 41 13.05 12.62 -1.24
CA ILE A 41 13.86 11.86 -0.27
C ILE A 41 14.96 11.06 -0.98
N MET A 42 14.63 10.40 -2.09
CA MET A 42 15.49 9.42 -2.76
C MET A 42 16.36 10.05 -3.87
N GLY A 43 16.09 11.29 -4.27
CA GLY A 43 16.81 12.03 -5.30
C GLY A 43 16.58 11.53 -6.74
N THR A 44 15.88 10.40 -6.91
CA THR A 44 15.54 9.83 -8.21
C THR A 44 14.14 9.20 -8.20
N ASN A 45 13.49 9.17 -9.36
CA ASN A 45 12.14 8.62 -9.52
C ASN A 45 12.08 7.62 -10.69
N THR A 46 11.91 6.34 -10.35
CA THR A 46 11.85 5.21 -11.30
C THR A 46 10.43 4.80 -11.68
N SER A 47 9.40 5.53 -11.23
CA SER A 47 8.01 5.21 -11.59
C SER A 47 7.81 5.35 -13.10
N ALA A 48 7.13 4.36 -13.68
CA ALA A 48 6.85 4.29 -15.11
C ALA A 48 5.84 5.37 -15.54
N SER A 49 4.75 5.51 -14.78
CA SER A 49 3.84 6.65 -14.89
C SER A 49 4.51 7.89 -14.30
N LYS A 50 4.44 9.06 -14.94
CA LYS A 50 5.03 10.31 -14.42
C LYS A 50 3.94 11.27 -13.96
N GLY A 51 4.03 11.72 -12.71
CA GLY A 51 3.16 12.79 -12.18
C GLY A 51 3.35 13.05 -10.69
N VAL A 52 3.35 14.33 -10.29
CA VAL A 52 3.68 14.81 -8.93
C VAL A 52 2.78 14.24 -7.83
N HIS A 53 1.50 14.01 -8.15
CA HIS A 53 0.47 13.49 -7.24
C HIS A 53 0.03 12.06 -7.56
N ILE A 54 0.77 11.38 -8.42
CA ILE A 54 0.56 9.95 -8.67
C ILE A 54 1.30 9.19 -7.56
N ALA A 55 0.70 8.10 -7.09
CA ALA A 55 1.35 7.21 -6.15
C ALA A 55 2.65 6.65 -6.75
N THR A 56 3.66 6.48 -5.91
CA THR A 56 4.91 5.85 -6.35
C THR A 56 4.68 4.37 -6.60
N GLU A 57 4.93 3.93 -7.82
CA GLU A 57 4.75 2.53 -8.23
C GLU A 57 6.04 1.72 -8.11
N MET A 58 7.19 2.37 -8.32
CA MET A 58 8.49 1.72 -8.35
C MET A 58 9.39 2.29 -7.26
N VAL A 59 9.95 1.39 -6.46
CA VAL A 59 10.96 1.65 -5.45
C VAL A 59 12.21 0.90 -5.88
N ILE A 60 13.36 1.57 -5.80
CA ILE A 60 14.69 1.04 -6.16
C ILE A 60 15.27 0.13 -5.09
#